data_AF-A0A445IRX6-F1
#
_entry.id   AF-A0A445IRX6-F1
#
_cell.length_a   1.000
_cell.length_b   1.000
_cell.length_c   1.000
_cell.angle_alpha   90.00
_cell.angle_beta   90.00
_cell.angle_gamma   90.00
#
_symmetry.space_group_name_H-M   'P 1'
#
loop_
_entity.id
_entity.type
_entity.pdbx_description
1 polymer ?
#
loop_
_entity_poly.entity_id
_entity_poly.type
_entity_poly.pdbx_seq_one_letter_code
_entity_poly.pdbx_strand_id
1 'polypeptide(L)'
;MDAPLLLAKGEGAALVTENGDYVAVRELKEVKKVFWIETKRVWQIAMPIVFNIWCQFGVNSVTSMFVGHLGDIQLSAISLINSVIGTFAFGFMLGMGSATETLCGQAFGAGQVNMLGVYMQRSWVILSVTSILLLPIYIFAGPILKFLGQQEDIADLAGSFSILVIPQFLSLPFNFPTQKFLQAQSKVNIIAWIGLVALILHIGMLWLLIYVLDFGLAGAALAFDITSWGITVAQLVYVVIWCKDGWTGLSWLAFKDIWAFVRLSLASAVMLCLEVWYMMSVIVLAGNLDNALVAVDSLSICMNINGWEAMLFIGVNAAVSVRVSNELGLGHPRAAKYSVYVTVFQSLFLGIFFMAIILATRDYYAIIFTNSEVLHKAVAKLGYLLAVTMVLNSVQPVVSGVAIGGGWQALVAYINIGCYYLFGLPLGFLLGYEANLGVEGLWGGMICGIVIQTLLLLLILYKTNWKKEVEQTTERMRIWGGQDIGVDKIVAST
;
A
#
# COMPACT_ATOMS: atom_id res chain seq x y z
N MET A 1 18.68 -17.80 20.41
CA MET A 1 17.45 -18.19 19.71
C MET A 1 17.59 -17.68 18.31
N ASP A 2 17.71 -18.59 17.35
CA ASP A 2 18.10 -18.28 15.98
C ASP A 2 17.05 -17.39 15.31
N ALA A 3 17.37 -16.11 15.12
CA ALA A 3 16.71 -15.26 14.15
C ALA A 3 16.93 -15.92 12.77
N PRO A 4 15.93 -16.61 12.20
CA PRO A 4 16.16 -17.46 11.05
C PRO A 4 16.15 -16.58 9.81
N LEU A 5 17.25 -15.87 9.58
CA LEU A 5 17.65 -15.18 8.34
C LEU A 5 19.07 -14.56 8.42
N LEU A 6 19.75 -14.59 9.58
CA LEU A 6 20.95 -13.77 9.82
C LEU A 6 22.31 -14.39 9.55
N LEU A 7 22.45 -15.65 9.17
CA LEU A 7 23.77 -16.17 8.79
C LEU A 7 23.67 -17.02 7.53
N ALA A 8 24.01 -16.42 6.40
CA ALA A 8 24.47 -17.17 5.24
C ALA A 8 25.80 -17.85 5.61
N LYS A 9 25.71 -18.99 6.31
CA LYS A 9 26.80 -19.96 6.38
C LYS A 9 27.05 -20.46 4.96
N GLY A 10 27.97 -19.80 4.24
CA GLY A 10 28.50 -20.28 2.97
C GLY A 10 28.94 -19.19 1.98
N GLU A 11 28.13 -18.16 1.75
CA GLU A 11 28.33 -17.30 0.54
C GLU A 11 28.73 -15.84 0.82
N GLY A 12 28.61 -15.36 2.07
CA GLY A 12 28.78 -13.94 2.43
C GLY A 12 29.70 -13.64 3.60
N ALA A 13 30.38 -14.63 4.19
CA ALA A 13 31.13 -14.47 5.44
C ALA A 13 32.25 -13.39 5.37
N ALA A 14 32.85 -13.16 4.19
CA ALA A 14 33.86 -12.11 3.99
C ALA A 14 33.26 -10.69 3.80
N LEU A 15 31.95 -10.59 3.58
CA LEU A 15 31.25 -9.33 3.27
C LEU A 15 30.48 -8.77 4.46
N VAL A 16 30.46 -9.48 5.58
CA VAL A 16 29.66 -9.16 6.76
C VAL A 16 30.60 -9.00 7.95
N THR A 17 30.41 -7.93 8.72
CA THR A 17 31.13 -7.64 9.96
C THR A 17 30.65 -8.53 11.10
N GLU A 18 31.34 -8.54 12.24
CA GLU A 18 30.99 -9.38 13.39
C GLU A 18 29.56 -9.12 13.92
N ASN A 19 29.04 -7.91 13.75
CA ASN A 19 27.68 -7.58 14.19
C ASN A 19 26.59 -8.00 13.19
N GLY A 20 26.93 -8.46 11.98
CA GLY A 20 25.96 -8.84 10.96
C GLY A 20 25.71 -7.79 9.85
N ASP A 21 26.25 -6.58 9.94
CA ASP A 21 26.15 -5.55 8.89
C ASP A 21 27.21 -5.76 7.79
N TYR A 22 26.98 -5.23 6.60
CA TYR A 22 27.93 -5.34 5.49
C TYR A 22 29.23 -4.56 5.75
N VAL A 23 30.34 -5.07 5.21
CA VAL A 23 31.58 -4.29 5.02
C VAL A 23 31.36 -3.28 3.89
N ALA A 24 32.14 -2.18 3.89
CA ALA A 24 32.10 -1.23 2.79
C ALA A 24 32.62 -1.91 1.51
N VAL A 25 31.72 -2.07 0.55
CA VAL A 25 31.98 -2.69 -0.75
C VAL A 25 32.91 -1.80 -1.58
N ARG A 26 34.00 -2.38 -2.12
CA ARG A 26 34.99 -1.66 -2.95
C ARG A 26 35.16 -2.24 -4.34
N GLU A 27 34.92 -3.54 -4.50
CA GLU A 27 35.09 -4.22 -5.79
C GLU A 27 33.75 -4.55 -6.46
N LEU A 28 33.75 -4.60 -7.80
CA LEU A 28 32.56 -5.00 -8.57
C LEU A 28 32.05 -6.40 -8.21
N LYS A 29 32.96 -7.33 -7.87
CA LYS A 29 32.59 -8.69 -7.45
C LYS A 29 31.78 -8.67 -6.14
N GLU A 30 32.17 -7.81 -5.22
CA GLU A 30 31.47 -7.62 -3.95
C GLU A 30 30.12 -6.94 -4.16
N VAL A 31 30.05 -5.91 -5.03
CA VAL A 31 28.79 -5.26 -5.42
C VAL A 31 27.81 -6.29 -5.98
N LYS A 32 28.25 -7.15 -6.90
CA LYS A 32 27.42 -8.20 -7.48
C LYS A 32 26.89 -9.20 -6.43
N LYS A 33 27.73 -9.57 -5.46
CA LYS A 33 27.33 -10.46 -4.37
C LYS A 33 26.28 -9.81 -3.46
N VAL A 34 26.53 -8.58 -3.00
CA VAL A 34 25.56 -7.83 -2.17
C VAL A 34 24.25 -7.60 -2.92
N PHE A 35 24.33 -7.25 -4.21
CA PHE A 35 23.16 -7.11 -5.08
C PHE A 35 22.32 -8.39 -5.08
N TRP A 36 22.93 -9.55 -5.32
CA TRP A 36 22.21 -10.83 -5.35
C TRP A 36 21.62 -11.22 -3.99
N ILE A 37 22.37 -11.02 -2.89
CA ILE A 37 21.91 -11.33 -1.54
C ILE A 37 20.68 -10.46 -1.19
N GLU A 38 20.76 -9.14 -1.40
CA GLU A 38 19.63 -8.26 -1.11
C GLU A 38 18.46 -8.49 -2.05
N THR A 39 18.70 -8.81 -3.33
CA THR A 39 17.64 -9.25 -4.26
C THR A 39 16.87 -10.43 -3.68
N LYS A 40 17.58 -11.48 -3.27
CA LYS A 40 16.95 -12.69 -2.72
C LYS A 40 16.16 -12.37 -1.46
N ARG A 41 16.73 -11.58 -0.54
CA ARG A 41 16.07 -11.20 0.72
C ARG A 41 14.81 -10.37 0.50
N VAL A 42 14.87 -9.38 -0.39
CA VAL A 42 13.71 -8.52 -0.70
C VAL A 42 12.61 -9.32 -1.38
N TRP A 43 12.94 -10.11 -2.42
CA TRP A 43 11.92 -10.86 -3.17
C TRP A 43 11.33 -12.05 -2.40
N GLN A 44 12.06 -12.62 -1.43
CA GLN A 44 11.51 -13.59 -0.48
C GLN A 44 10.36 -12.99 0.36
N ILE A 45 10.39 -11.69 0.62
CA ILE A 45 9.33 -10.97 1.33
C ILE A 45 8.29 -10.44 0.32
N ALA A 46 8.74 -9.87 -0.80
CA ALA A 46 7.88 -9.22 -1.78
C ALA A 46 6.94 -10.19 -2.49
N MET A 47 7.42 -11.34 -2.99
CA MET A 47 6.57 -12.24 -3.78
C MET A 47 5.32 -12.72 -3.01
N PRO A 48 5.42 -13.20 -1.75
CA PRO A 48 4.24 -13.59 -0.99
C PRO A 48 3.29 -12.42 -0.69
N ILE A 49 3.82 -11.22 -0.43
CA ILE A 49 2.99 -10.03 -0.21
C ILE A 49 2.24 -9.63 -1.49
N VAL A 50 2.95 -9.55 -2.62
CA VAL A 50 2.36 -9.26 -3.95
C VAL A 50 1.26 -10.27 -4.27
N PHE A 51 1.56 -11.55 -4.08
CA PHE A 51 0.59 -12.61 -4.32
C PHE A 51 -0.66 -12.47 -3.45
N ASN A 52 -0.50 -12.17 -2.15
CA ASN A 52 -1.65 -11.88 -1.28
C ASN A 52 -2.45 -10.66 -1.75
N ILE A 53 -1.78 -9.57 -2.19
CA ILE A 53 -2.47 -8.38 -2.73
C ILE A 53 -3.27 -8.76 -3.98
N TRP A 54 -2.70 -9.57 -4.88
CA TRP A 54 -3.44 -10.10 -6.03
C TRP A 54 -4.62 -10.97 -5.63
N CYS A 55 -4.52 -11.80 -4.59
CA CYS A 55 -5.67 -12.54 -4.08
C CYS A 55 -6.79 -11.61 -3.58
N GLN A 56 -6.44 -10.56 -2.83
CA GLN A 56 -7.41 -9.55 -2.36
C GLN A 56 -8.02 -8.74 -3.51
N PHE A 57 -7.22 -8.40 -4.52
CA PHE A 57 -7.72 -7.78 -5.74
C PHE A 57 -8.64 -8.72 -6.54
N GLY A 58 -8.31 -10.01 -6.56
CA GLY A 58 -9.10 -11.08 -7.14
C GLY A 58 -10.47 -11.22 -6.47
N VAL A 59 -10.55 -11.11 -5.13
CA VAL A 59 -11.84 -11.10 -4.40
C VAL A 59 -12.75 -9.99 -4.93
N ASN A 60 -12.24 -8.76 -5.06
CA ASN A 60 -13.02 -7.65 -5.61
C ASN A 60 -13.43 -7.90 -7.07
N SER A 61 -12.49 -8.37 -7.89
CA SER A 61 -12.71 -8.60 -9.31
C SER A 61 -13.77 -9.68 -9.57
N VAL A 62 -13.70 -10.81 -8.87
CA VAL A 62 -14.66 -11.89 -9.00
C VAL A 62 -16.05 -11.44 -8.54
N THR A 63 -16.17 -10.67 -7.45
CA THR A 63 -17.50 -10.16 -7.05
C THR A 63 -18.13 -9.28 -8.12
N SER A 64 -17.36 -8.37 -8.71
CA SER A 64 -17.84 -7.56 -9.84
C SER A 64 -18.28 -8.44 -11.01
N MET A 65 -17.56 -9.51 -11.32
CA MET A 65 -17.97 -10.45 -12.38
C MET A 65 -19.30 -11.14 -12.07
N PHE A 66 -19.48 -11.67 -10.85
CA PHE A 66 -20.73 -12.35 -10.46
C PHE A 66 -21.92 -11.39 -10.42
N VAL A 67 -21.74 -10.21 -9.84
CA VAL A 67 -22.80 -9.19 -9.76
C VAL A 67 -23.12 -8.61 -11.14
N GLY A 68 -22.14 -8.53 -12.04
CA GLY A 68 -22.37 -8.17 -13.44
C GLY A 68 -23.43 -9.02 -14.13
N HIS A 69 -23.55 -10.30 -13.76
CA HIS A 69 -24.57 -11.19 -14.31
C HIS A 69 -25.95 -11.01 -13.66
N LEU A 70 -26.06 -10.26 -12.55
CA LEU A 70 -27.36 -9.88 -11.96
C LEU A 70 -28.00 -8.69 -12.68
N GLY A 71 -27.19 -7.82 -13.29
CA GLY A 71 -27.64 -6.70 -14.10
C GLY A 71 -26.70 -5.50 -14.05
N ASP A 72 -26.87 -4.61 -15.03
CA ASP A 72 -25.99 -3.46 -15.26
C ASP A 72 -26.05 -2.43 -14.13
N ILE A 73 -27.23 -2.23 -13.53
CA ILE A 73 -27.42 -1.29 -12.40
C ILE A 73 -26.69 -1.81 -11.16
N GLN A 74 -26.77 -3.12 -10.88
CA GLN A 74 -26.10 -3.77 -9.76
C GLN A 74 -24.58 -3.66 -9.89
N LEU A 75 -24.05 -3.93 -11.09
CA LEU A 75 -22.63 -3.79 -11.37
C LEU A 75 -22.14 -2.36 -11.19
N SER A 76 -22.90 -1.40 -11.71
CA SER A 76 -22.59 0.03 -11.61
C SER A 76 -22.58 0.48 -10.14
N ALA A 77 -23.57 0.04 -9.36
CA ALA A 77 -23.68 0.36 -7.94
C ALA A 77 -22.48 -0.16 -7.11
N ILE A 78 -22.09 -1.44 -7.27
CA ILE A 78 -20.91 -1.98 -6.56
C ILE A 78 -19.63 -1.29 -7.00
N SER A 79 -19.44 -1.12 -8.32
CA SER A 79 -18.23 -0.51 -8.86
C SER A 79 -18.03 0.91 -8.32
N LEU A 80 -19.12 1.67 -8.23
CA LEU A 80 -19.14 3.02 -7.68
C LEU A 80 -18.80 3.04 -6.18
N ILE A 81 -19.39 2.14 -5.39
CA ILE A 81 -19.05 2.01 -3.96
C ILE A 81 -17.59 1.64 -3.77
N ASN A 82 -17.08 0.62 -4.46
CA ASN A 82 -15.71 0.16 -4.28
C ASN A 82 -14.69 1.21 -4.74
N SER A 83 -14.93 1.87 -5.87
CA SER A 83 -13.98 2.82 -6.46
C SER A 83 -13.97 4.17 -5.74
N VAL A 84 -15.10 4.61 -5.20
CA VAL A 84 -15.20 5.93 -4.52
C VAL A 84 -15.11 5.77 -3.01
N ILE A 85 -16.12 5.13 -2.41
CA ILE A 85 -16.26 5.04 -0.95
C ILE A 85 -15.22 4.09 -0.35
N GLY A 86 -15.14 2.88 -0.91
CA GLY A 86 -14.24 1.82 -0.47
C GLY A 86 -12.77 2.23 -0.61
N THR A 87 -12.38 2.76 -1.76
CA THR A 87 -10.98 3.15 -1.99
C THR A 87 -10.54 4.31 -1.09
N PHE A 88 -11.42 5.28 -0.82
CA PHE A 88 -11.13 6.35 0.13
C PHE A 88 -10.86 5.81 1.54
N ALA A 89 -11.79 5.00 2.06
CA ALA A 89 -11.67 4.47 3.41
C ALA A 89 -10.51 3.46 3.54
N PHE A 90 -10.33 2.60 2.54
CA PHE A 90 -9.24 1.64 2.46
C PHE A 90 -7.88 2.34 2.44
N GLY A 91 -7.70 3.38 1.60
CA GLY A 91 -6.45 4.13 1.52
C GLY A 91 -6.07 4.78 2.85
N PHE A 92 -7.04 5.39 3.53
CA PHE A 92 -6.83 6.00 4.85
C PHE A 92 -6.44 4.95 5.91
N MET A 93 -7.17 3.84 5.97
CA MET A 93 -6.93 2.75 6.92
C MET A 93 -5.62 2.03 6.65
N LEU A 94 -5.28 1.76 5.39
CA LEU A 94 -4.00 1.17 4.98
C LEU A 94 -2.83 2.07 5.40
N GLY A 95 -2.94 3.38 5.15
CA GLY A 95 -1.92 4.34 5.52
C GLY A 95 -1.74 4.46 7.02
N MET A 96 -2.81 4.53 7.81
CA MET A 96 -2.69 4.47 9.28
C MET A 96 -2.07 3.15 9.75
N GLY A 97 -2.46 2.02 9.15
CA GLY A 97 -1.93 0.71 9.46
C GLY A 97 -0.43 0.58 9.20
N SER A 98 0.10 1.27 8.19
CA SER A 98 1.53 1.23 7.82
C SER A 98 2.48 1.73 8.91
N ALA A 99 2.04 2.60 9.83
CA ALA A 99 2.84 2.97 11.00
C ALA A 99 3.19 1.78 11.89
N THR A 100 2.30 0.77 11.95
CA THR A 100 2.57 -0.51 12.62
C THR A 100 3.75 -1.24 12.00
N GLU A 101 3.94 -1.13 10.68
CA GLU A 101 5.04 -1.78 9.96
C GLU A 101 6.39 -1.18 10.37
N THR A 102 6.49 0.16 10.43
CA THR A 102 7.68 0.86 10.92
C THR A 102 8.06 0.38 12.32
N LEU A 103 7.09 0.37 13.23
CA LEU A 103 7.30 0.10 14.64
C LEU A 103 7.60 -1.35 14.92
N CYS A 104 6.79 -2.26 14.38
CA CYS A 104 7.02 -3.69 14.51
C CYS A 104 8.32 -4.10 13.84
N GLY A 105 8.67 -3.52 12.68
CA GLY A 105 9.91 -3.85 11.99
C GLY A 105 11.15 -3.37 12.74
N GLN A 106 11.18 -2.11 13.18
CA GLN A 106 12.29 -1.58 14.00
C GLN A 106 12.44 -2.35 15.32
N ALA A 107 11.34 -2.70 15.97
CA ALA A 107 11.34 -3.48 17.20
C ALA A 107 11.80 -4.93 16.98
N PHE A 108 11.38 -5.55 15.89
CA PHE A 108 11.79 -6.89 15.52
C PHE A 108 13.29 -6.94 15.24
N GLY A 109 13.81 -5.96 14.48
CA GLY A 109 15.24 -5.79 14.24
C GLY A 109 16.03 -5.59 15.53
N ALA A 110 15.50 -4.80 16.48
CA ALA A 110 16.13 -4.58 17.78
C ALA A 110 16.00 -5.76 18.76
N GLY A 111 15.41 -6.88 18.34
CA GLY A 111 15.18 -8.06 19.19
C GLY A 111 14.07 -7.89 20.24
N GLN A 112 13.31 -6.79 20.21
CA GLN A 112 12.19 -6.51 21.13
C GLN A 112 10.90 -7.19 20.64
N VAL A 113 10.95 -8.49 20.37
CA VAL A 113 9.86 -9.23 19.71
C VAL A 113 8.53 -9.11 20.48
N ASN A 114 8.57 -9.15 21.82
CA ASN A 114 7.38 -9.00 22.67
C ASN A 114 6.61 -7.68 22.44
N MET A 115 7.29 -6.60 22.01
CA MET A 115 6.66 -5.30 21.80
C MET A 115 5.80 -5.25 20.53
N LEU A 116 6.02 -6.16 19.58
CA LEU A 116 5.23 -6.21 18.34
C LEU A 116 3.74 -6.41 18.65
N GLY A 117 3.40 -7.29 19.60
CA GLY A 117 2.02 -7.54 20.01
C GLY A 117 1.37 -6.31 20.64
N VAL A 118 2.15 -5.52 21.39
CA VAL A 118 1.69 -4.26 22.00
C VAL A 118 1.44 -3.21 20.92
N TYR A 119 2.33 -3.06 19.94
CA TYR A 119 2.13 -2.12 18.83
C TYR A 119 0.94 -2.51 17.95
N MET A 120 0.75 -3.80 17.70
CA MET A 120 -0.42 -4.31 17.00
C MET A 120 -1.72 -3.95 17.74
N GLN A 121 -1.78 -4.18 19.06
CA GLN A 121 -2.95 -3.82 19.88
C GLN A 121 -3.20 -2.31 19.92
N ARG A 122 -2.15 -1.50 20.05
CA ARG A 122 -2.25 -0.04 20.00
C ARG A 122 -2.84 0.42 18.67
N SER A 123 -2.39 -0.19 17.58
CA SER A 123 -2.91 0.07 16.25
C SER A 123 -4.37 -0.36 16.10
N TRP A 124 -4.78 -1.51 16.66
CA TRP A 124 -6.20 -1.91 16.70
C TRP A 124 -7.07 -0.84 17.35
N VAL A 125 -6.65 -0.27 18.48
CA VAL A 125 -7.40 0.81 19.16
C VAL A 125 -7.53 2.02 18.25
N ILE A 126 -6.41 2.48 17.68
CA ILE A 126 -6.37 3.68 16.84
C ILE A 126 -7.25 3.50 15.59
N LEU A 127 -7.05 2.39 14.86
CA LEU A 127 -7.80 2.11 13.64
C LEU A 127 -9.27 1.82 13.92
N SER A 128 -9.63 1.25 15.07
CA SER A 128 -11.03 1.07 15.44
C SER A 128 -11.74 2.40 15.63
N VAL A 129 -11.12 3.34 16.36
CA VAL A 129 -11.64 4.70 16.51
C VAL A 129 -11.74 5.40 15.16
N THR A 130 -10.69 5.31 14.34
CA THR A 130 -10.73 5.87 12.97
C THR A 130 -11.85 5.27 12.13
N SER A 131 -12.05 3.96 12.19
CA SER A 131 -13.11 3.31 11.40
C SER A 131 -14.49 3.84 11.81
N ILE A 132 -14.73 4.06 13.10
CA ILE A 132 -15.98 4.67 13.59
C ILE A 132 -16.14 6.09 13.03
N LEU A 133 -15.07 6.89 12.97
CA LEU A 133 -15.13 8.24 12.39
C LEU A 133 -15.39 8.23 10.87
N LEU A 134 -15.01 7.17 10.17
CA LEU A 134 -15.22 7.00 8.73
C LEU A 134 -16.56 6.32 8.38
N LEU A 135 -17.22 5.64 9.34
CA LEU A 135 -18.53 4.99 9.13
C LEU A 135 -19.60 5.89 8.50
N PRO A 136 -19.72 7.19 8.84
CA PRO A 136 -20.70 8.06 8.19
C PRO A 136 -20.59 8.08 6.66
N ILE A 137 -19.40 7.92 6.10
CA ILE A 137 -19.19 7.88 4.64
C ILE A 137 -19.89 6.66 4.01
N TYR A 138 -19.89 5.52 4.70
CA TYR A 138 -20.61 4.32 4.26
C TYR A 138 -22.12 4.46 4.46
N ILE A 139 -22.55 4.97 5.62
CA ILE A 139 -23.97 5.12 5.97
C ILE A 139 -24.67 6.11 5.03
N PHE A 140 -24.01 7.21 4.69
CA PHE A 140 -24.54 8.25 3.81
C PHE A 140 -24.06 8.12 2.36
N ALA A 141 -23.56 6.96 1.95
CA ALA A 141 -23.04 6.75 0.60
C ALA A 141 -24.06 7.11 -0.49
N GLY A 142 -25.32 6.67 -0.37
CA GLY A 142 -26.37 7.01 -1.34
C GLY A 142 -26.58 8.52 -1.51
N PRO A 143 -26.89 9.27 -0.43
CA PRO A 143 -26.97 10.73 -0.47
C PRO A 143 -25.71 11.43 -1.00
N ILE A 144 -24.52 10.96 -0.60
CA ILE A 144 -23.24 11.50 -1.09
C ILE A 144 -23.14 11.31 -2.61
N LEU A 145 -23.46 10.13 -3.12
CA LEU A 145 -23.39 9.85 -4.56
C LEU A 145 -24.42 10.66 -5.36
N LYS A 146 -25.65 10.82 -4.84
CA LYS A 146 -26.65 11.73 -5.44
C LYS A 146 -26.15 13.17 -5.48
N PHE A 147 -25.54 13.63 -4.39
CA PHE A 147 -24.94 14.97 -4.33
C PHE A 147 -23.80 15.14 -5.36
N LEU A 148 -23.03 14.08 -5.62
CA LEU A 148 -22.00 14.05 -6.66
C LEU A 148 -22.56 13.88 -8.09
N GLY A 149 -23.88 13.91 -8.26
CA GLY A 149 -24.55 13.89 -9.57
C GLY A 149 -24.82 12.50 -10.15
N GLN A 150 -24.73 11.44 -9.35
CA GLN A 150 -25.06 10.08 -9.81
C GLN A 150 -26.57 9.88 -9.96
N GLN A 151 -26.96 9.00 -10.90
CA GLN A 151 -28.37 8.64 -11.13
C GLN A 151 -28.99 8.05 -9.86
N GLU A 152 -30.26 8.39 -9.59
CA GLU A 152 -30.90 8.09 -8.30
C GLU A 152 -30.99 6.58 -8.02
N ASP A 153 -31.33 5.78 -9.02
CA ASP A 153 -31.45 4.32 -8.95
C ASP A 153 -30.11 3.64 -8.65
N ILE A 154 -29.03 4.07 -9.30
CA ILE A 154 -27.66 3.59 -9.04
C ILE A 154 -27.23 4.01 -7.63
N ALA A 155 -27.46 5.27 -7.26
CA ALA A 155 -27.03 5.81 -5.96
C ALA A 155 -27.78 5.17 -4.79
N ASP A 156 -29.07 4.87 -4.93
CA ASP A 156 -29.87 4.20 -3.90
C ASP A 156 -29.44 2.74 -3.70
N LEU A 157 -29.16 2.04 -4.80
CA LEU A 157 -28.66 0.67 -4.74
C LEU A 157 -27.23 0.62 -4.16
N ALA A 158 -26.38 1.56 -4.56
CA ALA A 158 -25.04 1.75 -4.01
C ALA A 158 -25.10 2.03 -2.50
N GLY A 159 -25.99 2.94 -2.06
CA GLY A 159 -26.20 3.23 -0.65
C GLY A 159 -26.64 2.00 0.15
N SER A 160 -27.56 1.20 -0.40
CA SER A 160 -28.01 -0.05 0.22
C SER A 160 -26.87 -1.08 0.34
N PHE A 161 -26.10 -1.28 -0.73
CA PHE A 161 -24.94 -2.17 -0.73
C PHE A 161 -23.85 -1.71 0.24
N SER A 162 -23.58 -0.40 0.29
CA SER A 162 -22.61 0.22 1.19
C SER A 162 -22.89 -0.11 2.65
N ILE A 163 -24.15 -0.07 3.07
CA ILE A 163 -24.57 -0.44 4.43
C ILE A 163 -24.32 -1.94 4.68
N LEU A 164 -24.59 -2.79 3.70
CA LEU A 164 -24.40 -4.24 3.82
C LEU A 164 -22.93 -4.64 3.99
N VAL A 165 -21.98 -3.89 3.40
CA VAL A 165 -20.53 -4.18 3.48
C VAL A 165 -19.81 -3.46 4.63
N ILE A 166 -20.55 -2.80 5.54
CA ILE A 166 -19.96 -2.21 6.75
C ILE A 166 -19.18 -3.26 7.58
N PRO A 167 -19.64 -4.50 7.78
CA PRO A 167 -18.88 -5.50 8.52
C PRO A 167 -17.50 -5.77 7.91
N GLN A 168 -17.41 -5.85 6.57
CA GLN A 168 -16.14 -5.93 5.86
C GLN A 168 -15.21 -4.77 6.22
N PHE A 169 -15.72 -3.53 6.18
CA PHE A 169 -14.94 -2.35 6.53
C PHE A 169 -14.44 -2.40 7.99
N LEU A 170 -15.29 -2.84 8.93
CA LEU A 170 -14.95 -3.00 10.34
C LEU A 170 -13.98 -4.15 10.64
N SER A 171 -13.64 -4.99 9.65
CA SER A 171 -12.56 -5.97 9.78
C SER A 171 -11.17 -5.34 9.58
N LEU A 172 -11.06 -4.24 8.81
CA LEU A 172 -9.79 -3.58 8.47
C LEU A 172 -8.97 -3.12 9.69
N PRO A 173 -9.57 -2.56 10.77
CA PRO A 173 -8.84 -2.20 11.99
C PRO A 173 -8.03 -3.33 12.60
N PHE A 174 -8.50 -4.57 12.45
CA PHE A 174 -7.83 -5.75 12.98
C PHE A 174 -6.94 -6.39 11.92
N ASN A 175 -7.40 -6.43 10.66
CA ASN A 175 -6.69 -7.03 9.55
C ASN A 175 -5.33 -6.36 9.32
N PHE A 176 -5.30 -5.04 9.12
CA PHE A 176 -4.07 -4.36 8.73
C PHE A 176 -2.97 -4.48 9.77
N PRO A 177 -3.19 -4.22 11.08
CA PRO A 177 -2.12 -4.36 12.07
C PRO A 177 -1.65 -5.80 12.22
N THR A 178 -2.55 -6.77 12.12
CA THR A 178 -2.19 -8.20 12.19
C THR A 178 -1.33 -8.61 10.99
N GLN A 179 -1.69 -8.13 9.79
CA GLN A 179 -0.90 -8.34 8.59
C GLN A 179 0.48 -7.69 8.74
N LYS A 180 0.58 -6.44 9.24
CA LYS A 180 1.86 -5.75 9.46
C LYS A 180 2.71 -6.41 10.54
N PHE A 181 2.10 -6.94 11.60
CA PHE A 181 2.78 -7.74 12.62
C PHE A 181 3.45 -8.98 12.01
N LEU A 182 2.76 -9.70 11.12
CA LEU A 182 3.30 -10.87 10.42
C LEU A 182 4.36 -10.49 9.39
N GLN A 183 4.14 -9.41 8.63
CA GLN A 183 5.07 -8.89 7.63
C GLN A 183 6.40 -8.47 8.26
N ALA A 184 6.39 -7.73 9.37
CA ALA A 184 7.60 -7.32 10.10
C ALA A 184 8.52 -8.50 10.46
N GLN A 185 7.92 -9.64 10.82
CA GLN A 185 8.63 -10.87 11.16
C GLN A 185 9.00 -11.73 9.95
N SER A 186 8.78 -11.25 8.72
CA SER A 186 8.91 -12.02 7.48
C SER A 186 8.05 -13.30 7.44
N LYS A 187 6.99 -13.39 8.25
CA LYS A 187 5.99 -14.47 8.23
C LYS A 187 4.95 -14.21 7.13
N VAL A 188 5.42 -13.94 5.91
CA VAL A 188 4.56 -13.51 4.79
C VAL A 188 3.92 -14.68 4.03
N ASN A 189 4.52 -15.87 4.11
CA ASN A 189 3.99 -17.07 3.44
C ASN A 189 2.61 -17.46 3.98
N ILE A 190 2.38 -17.33 5.29
CA ILE A 190 1.06 -17.64 5.87
C ILE A 190 -0.01 -16.66 5.37
N ILE A 191 0.35 -15.39 5.18
CA ILE A 191 -0.55 -14.36 4.64
C ILE A 191 -0.95 -14.74 3.21
N ALA A 192 0.02 -15.14 2.38
CA ALA A 192 -0.21 -15.61 1.02
C ALA A 192 -1.15 -16.83 0.95
N TRP A 193 -0.93 -17.84 1.80
CA TRP A 193 -1.81 -19.03 1.85
C TRP A 193 -3.22 -18.69 2.33
N ILE A 194 -3.37 -17.86 3.36
CA ILE A 194 -4.67 -17.39 3.82
C ILE A 194 -5.39 -16.65 2.68
N GLY A 195 -4.71 -15.74 1.97
CA GLY A 195 -5.27 -15.00 0.84
C GLY A 195 -5.75 -15.92 -0.29
N LEU A 196 -4.96 -16.94 -0.66
CA LEU A 196 -5.35 -17.90 -1.69
C LEU A 196 -6.58 -18.72 -1.30
N VAL A 197 -6.59 -19.28 -0.09
CA VAL A 197 -7.73 -20.07 0.41
C VAL A 197 -8.96 -19.19 0.51
N ALA A 198 -8.83 -17.96 0.99
CA ALA A 198 -9.92 -17.01 1.06
C ALA A 198 -10.51 -16.71 -0.31
N LEU A 199 -9.68 -16.51 -1.35
CA LEU A 199 -10.17 -16.28 -2.72
C LEU A 199 -10.95 -17.49 -3.26
N ILE A 200 -10.45 -18.71 -3.07
CA ILE A 200 -11.13 -19.94 -3.52
C ILE A 200 -12.49 -20.09 -2.82
N LEU A 201 -12.52 -19.91 -1.49
CA LEU A 201 -13.75 -19.96 -0.71
C LEU A 201 -14.71 -18.85 -1.13
N HIS A 202 -14.19 -17.65 -1.42
CA HIS A 202 -14.99 -16.51 -1.87
C HIS A 202 -15.72 -16.80 -3.18
N ILE A 203 -15.04 -17.37 -4.18
CA ILE A 203 -15.66 -17.79 -5.45
C ILE A 203 -16.81 -18.78 -5.20
N GLY A 204 -16.58 -19.79 -4.35
CA GLY A 204 -17.60 -20.76 -3.97
C GLY A 204 -18.80 -20.14 -3.23
N MET A 205 -18.53 -19.19 -2.32
CA MET A 205 -19.57 -18.46 -1.60
C MET A 205 -20.39 -17.56 -2.52
N LEU A 206 -19.77 -16.86 -3.47
CA LEU A 206 -20.50 -16.05 -4.45
C LEU A 206 -21.45 -16.93 -5.27
N TRP A 207 -20.98 -18.06 -5.80
CA TRP A 207 -21.83 -18.99 -6.52
C TRP A 207 -23.01 -19.50 -5.68
N LEU A 208 -22.74 -19.92 -4.44
CA LEU A 208 -23.77 -20.43 -3.53
C LEU A 208 -24.79 -19.34 -3.17
N LEU A 209 -24.32 -18.19 -2.68
CA LEU A 209 -25.19 -17.12 -2.16
C LEU A 209 -25.97 -16.43 -3.26
N ILE A 210 -25.36 -16.21 -4.42
CA ILE A 210 -25.99 -15.47 -5.51
C ILE A 210 -26.90 -16.38 -6.34
N TYR A 211 -26.43 -17.56 -6.78
CA TYR A 211 -27.18 -18.36 -7.75
C TYR A 211 -27.97 -19.52 -7.15
N VAL A 212 -27.49 -20.13 -6.06
CA VAL A 212 -28.18 -21.28 -5.44
C VAL A 212 -29.22 -20.80 -4.43
N LEU A 213 -28.87 -19.80 -3.63
CA LEU A 213 -29.73 -19.25 -2.58
C LEU A 213 -30.50 -18.00 -3.02
N ASP A 214 -30.19 -17.46 -4.21
CA ASP A 214 -30.87 -16.31 -4.83
C ASP A 214 -30.88 -15.04 -3.94
N PHE A 215 -29.80 -14.81 -3.17
CA PHE A 215 -29.68 -13.61 -2.33
C PHE A 215 -29.23 -12.37 -3.13
N GLY A 216 -28.96 -12.52 -4.42
CA GLY A 216 -28.56 -11.44 -5.32
C GLY A 216 -27.44 -10.57 -4.74
N LEU A 217 -27.66 -9.26 -4.72
CA LEU A 217 -26.68 -8.27 -4.24
C LEU A 217 -26.33 -8.42 -2.75
N ALA A 218 -27.29 -8.84 -1.92
CA ALA A 218 -27.04 -9.12 -0.51
C ALA A 218 -26.15 -10.36 -0.33
N GLY A 219 -26.27 -11.34 -1.22
CA GLY A 219 -25.36 -12.49 -1.28
C GLY A 219 -23.91 -12.09 -1.56
N ALA A 220 -23.69 -11.13 -2.47
CA ALA A 220 -22.38 -10.59 -2.75
C ALA A 220 -21.77 -9.86 -1.53
N ALA A 221 -22.56 -9.01 -0.85
CA ALA A 221 -22.12 -8.31 0.35
C ALA A 221 -21.77 -9.30 1.48
N LEU A 222 -22.62 -10.31 1.70
CA LEU A 222 -22.38 -11.33 2.72
C LEU A 222 -21.09 -12.14 2.43
N ALA A 223 -20.83 -12.47 1.15
CA ALA A 223 -19.58 -13.13 0.76
C ALA A 223 -18.36 -12.25 1.09
N PHE A 224 -18.43 -10.94 0.85
CA PHE A 224 -17.37 -9.97 1.19
C PHE A 224 -17.11 -9.92 2.69
N ASP A 225 -18.16 -9.84 3.50
CA ASP A 225 -18.08 -9.77 4.95
C ASP A 225 -17.44 -11.04 5.53
N ILE A 226 -17.94 -12.21 5.13
CA ILE A 226 -17.44 -13.51 5.59
C ILE A 226 -15.98 -13.68 5.19
N THR A 227 -15.61 -13.32 3.97
CA THR A 227 -14.23 -13.45 3.48
C THR A 227 -13.28 -12.57 4.26
N SER A 228 -13.66 -11.31 4.50
CA SER A 228 -12.78 -10.32 5.13
C SER A 228 -12.59 -10.61 6.62
N TRP A 229 -13.67 -10.99 7.33
CA TRP A 229 -13.56 -11.49 8.70
C TRP A 229 -12.84 -12.83 8.77
N GLY A 230 -13.07 -13.73 7.81
CA GLY A 230 -12.38 -15.03 7.71
C GLY A 230 -10.86 -14.87 7.61
N ILE A 231 -10.38 -13.98 6.73
CA ILE A 231 -8.95 -13.63 6.64
C ILE A 231 -8.44 -13.07 7.97
N THR A 232 -9.18 -12.12 8.55
CA THR A 232 -8.81 -11.44 9.79
C THR A 232 -8.68 -12.43 10.96
N VAL A 233 -9.69 -13.28 11.17
CA VAL A 233 -9.70 -14.30 12.21
C VAL A 233 -8.60 -15.34 11.96
N ALA A 234 -8.40 -15.80 10.73
CA ALA A 234 -7.34 -16.75 10.41
C ALA A 234 -5.95 -16.20 10.75
N GLN A 235 -5.68 -14.93 10.42
CA GLN A 235 -4.43 -14.27 10.78
C GLN A 235 -4.28 -14.11 12.31
N LEU A 236 -5.34 -13.69 13.01
CA LEU A 236 -5.33 -13.54 14.47
C LEU A 236 -5.08 -14.87 15.19
N VAL A 237 -5.77 -15.93 14.77
CA VAL A 237 -5.56 -17.29 15.29
C VAL A 237 -4.11 -17.72 15.09
N TYR A 238 -3.54 -17.44 13.91
CA TYR A 238 -2.14 -17.75 13.66
C TYR A 238 -1.19 -16.99 14.61
N VAL A 239 -1.43 -15.70 14.82
CA VAL A 239 -0.65 -14.87 15.76
C VAL A 239 -0.74 -15.40 17.18
N VAL A 240 -1.95 -15.67 17.69
CA VAL A 240 -2.16 -16.10 19.08
C VAL A 240 -1.54 -17.46 19.38
N ILE A 241 -1.61 -18.40 18.42
CA ILE A 241 -1.18 -19.79 18.66
C ILE A 241 0.31 -20.00 18.32
N TRP A 242 0.79 -19.46 17.20
CA TRP A 242 2.14 -19.75 16.66
C TRP A 242 3.16 -18.62 16.80
N CYS A 243 2.76 -17.40 17.17
CA CYS A 243 3.68 -16.27 17.34
C CYS A 243 3.90 -15.91 18.82
N LYS A 244 4.15 -16.91 19.67
CA LYS A 244 4.26 -16.76 21.14
C LYS A 244 5.35 -15.78 21.60
N ASP A 245 6.42 -15.60 20.81
CA ASP A 245 7.49 -14.65 21.12
C ASP A 245 7.10 -13.19 20.82
N GLY A 246 6.14 -12.97 19.92
CA GLY A 246 5.65 -11.64 19.55
C GLY A 246 4.30 -11.29 20.15
N TRP A 247 3.52 -12.29 20.52
CA TRP A 247 2.21 -12.16 21.14
C TRP A 247 2.21 -12.79 22.53
N THR A 248 2.24 -11.94 23.55
CA THR A 248 2.20 -12.34 24.97
C THR A 248 0.82 -12.14 25.60
N GLY A 249 -0.23 -11.97 24.78
CA GLY A 249 -1.59 -11.65 25.24
C GLY A 249 -1.91 -10.15 25.25
N LEU A 250 -3.12 -9.81 25.70
CA LEU A 250 -3.59 -8.43 25.80
C LEU A 250 -2.81 -7.66 26.86
N SER A 251 -2.46 -6.41 26.56
CA SER A 251 -1.64 -5.58 27.44
C SER A 251 -2.16 -4.15 27.51
N TRP A 252 -2.26 -3.62 28.73
CA TRP A 252 -2.58 -2.22 28.98
C TRP A 252 -1.54 -1.24 28.40
N LEU A 253 -0.33 -1.73 28.08
CA LEU A 253 0.70 -0.94 27.42
C LEU A 253 0.27 -0.45 26.02
N ALA A 254 -0.76 -1.08 25.43
CA ALA A 254 -1.37 -0.61 24.19
C ALA A 254 -1.90 0.84 24.31
N PHE A 255 -2.39 1.25 25.49
CA PHE A 255 -2.96 2.58 25.73
C PHE A 255 -1.92 3.64 26.15
N LYS A 256 -0.71 3.22 26.50
CA LYS A 256 0.36 4.13 26.95
C LYS A 256 0.95 4.90 25.76
N ASP A 257 1.13 6.22 25.94
CA ASP A 257 1.77 7.13 24.97
C ASP A 257 1.20 7.06 23.53
N ILE A 258 -0.11 6.80 23.43
CA ILE A 258 -0.81 6.54 22.16
C ILE A 258 -0.71 7.71 21.17
N TRP A 259 -0.59 8.95 21.66
CA TRP A 259 -0.61 10.15 20.84
C TRP A 259 0.56 10.21 19.84
N ALA A 260 1.75 9.76 20.23
CA ALA A 260 2.89 9.70 19.32
C ALA A 260 2.65 8.72 18.17
N PHE A 261 2.00 7.58 18.46
CA PHE A 261 1.61 6.59 17.46
C PHE A 261 0.50 7.14 16.54
N VAL A 262 -0.49 7.85 17.10
CA VAL A 262 -1.55 8.51 16.32
C VAL A 262 -0.94 9.50 15.33
N ARG A 263 0.01 10.34 15.76
CA ARG A 263 0.68 11.30 14.87
C ARG A 263 1.42 10.61 13.73
N LEU A 264 2.14 9.52 14.00
CA LEU A 264 2.83 8.72 12.99
C LEU A 264 1.84 8.06 12.00
N SER A 265 0.76 7.49 12.53
CA SER A 265 -0.29 6.84 11.74
C SER A 265 -0.99 7.84 10.84
N LEU A 266 -1.35 9.01 11.36
CA LEU A 266 -1.99 10.07 10.59
C LEU A 266 -1.06 10.61 9.50
N ALA A 267 0.22 10.83 9.79
CA ALA A 267 1.20 11.25 8.78
C ALA A 267 1.31 10.23 7.64
N SER A 268 1.29 8.93 7.97
CA SER A 268 1.33 7.84 7.00
C SER A 268 0.04 7.75 6.17
N ALA A 269 -1.12 7.96 6.81
CA ALA A 269 -2.41 8.04 6.12
C ALA A 269 -2.48 9.21 5.15
N VAL A 270 -2.10 10.41 5.59
CA VAL A 270 -2.04 11.59 4.74
C VAL A 270 -1.09 11.37 3.57
N MET A 271 0.11 10.83 3.81
CA MET A 271 1.08 10.53 2.76
C MET A 271 0.49 9.65 1.65
N LEU A 272 -0.11 8.50 1.99
CA LEU A 272 -0.69 7.58 1.00
C LEU A 272 -1.97 8.12 0.35
N CYS A 273 -2.84 8.78 1.12
CA CYS A 273 -4.06 9.39 0.58
C CYS A 273 -3.73 10.46 -0.45
N LEU A 274 -2.71 11.30 -0.20
CA LEU A 274 -2.26 12.30 -1.15
C LEU A 274 -1.75 11.66 -2.46
N GLU A 275 -1.14 10.47 -2.41
CA GLU A 275 -0.71 9.76 -3.63
C GLU A 275 -1.91 9.22 -4.42
N VAL A 276 -2.85 8.57 -3.73
CA VAL A 276 -4.03 7.95 -4.35
C VAL A 276 -4.97 9.01 -4.93
N TRP A 277 -5.31 10.04 -4.14
CA TRP A 277 -6.25 11.08 -4.55
C TRP A 277 -5.69 11.95 -5.66
N TYR A 278 -4.37 12.10 -5.72
CA TYR A 278 -3.74 12.80 -6.82
C TYR A 278 -4.09 12.14 -8.15
N MET A 279 -3.88 10.83 -8.30
CA MET A 279 -4.23 10.13 -9.55
C MET A 279 -5.74 10.14 -9.83
N MET A 280 -6.59 10.07 -8.80
CA MET A 280 -8.05 10.19 -8.98
C MET A 280 -8.48 11.55 -9.53
N SER A 281 -7.79 12.63 -9.16
CA SER A 281 -8.13 13.98 -9.61
C SER A 281 -8.00 14.13 -11.13
N VAL A 282 -7.13 13.37 -11.81
CA VAL A 282 -7.03 13.35 -13.29
C VAL A 282 -8.37 12.99 -13.90
N ILE A 283 -9.02 11.95 -13.41
CA ILE A 283 -10.27 11.43 -13.97
C ILE A 283 -11.39 12.45 -13.76
N VAL A 284 -11.48 13.02 -12.56
CA VAL A 284 -12.48 14.04 -12.22
C VAL A 284 -12.33 15.29 -13.07
N LEU A 285 -11.09 15.78 -13.24
CA LEU A 285 -10.82 16.94 -14.07
C LEU A 285 -11.08 16.64 -15.55
N ALA A 286 -10.66 15.47 -16.06
CA ALA A 286 -10.94 15.07 -17.44
C ALA A 286 -12.44 15.01 -17.77
N GLY A 287 -13.30 14.71 -16.79
CA GLY A 287 -14.76 14.73 -16.94
C GLY A 287 -15.36 16.10 -17.23
N ASN A 288 -14.62 17.18 -17.03
CA ASN A 288 -15.06 18.56 -17.33
C ASN A 288 -14.48 19.12 -18.63
N LEU A 289 -13.81 18.30 -19.45
CA LEU A 289 -13.32 18.70 -20.77
C LEU A 289 -14.45 18.64 -21.83
N ASP A 290 -14.34 19.42 -22.91
CA ASP A 290 -15.34 19.45 -23.99
C ASP A 290 -15.58 18.06 -24.64
N ASN A 291 -14.57 17.18 -24.62
CA ASN A 291 -14.64 15.80 -25.10
C ASN A 291 -14.62 14.77 -23.95
N ALA A 292 -15.28 15.10 -22.83
CA ALA A 292 -15.27 14.34 -21.57
C ALA A 292 -15.42 12.82 -21.74
N LEU A 293 -16.31 12.34 -22.62
CA LEU A 293 -16.54 10.90 -22.79
C LEU A 293 -15.29 10.18 -23.30
N VAL A 294 -14.71 10.64 -24.42
CA VAL A 294 -13.48 10.03 -24.98
C VAL A 294 -12.30 10.19 -24.01
N ALA A 295 -12.23 11.35 -23.36
CA ALA A 295 -11.21 11.69 -22.38
C ALA A 295 -11.21 10.73 -21.16
N VAL A 296 -12.36 10.60 -20.51
CA VAL A 296 -12.54 9.77 -19.31
C VAL A 296 -12.40 8.29 -19.63
N ASP A 297 -12.99 7.82 -20.73
CA ASP A 297 -12.95 6.41 -21.11
C ASP A 297 -11.52 5.97 -21.45
N SER A 298 -10.79 6.75 -22.23
CA SER A 298 -9.40 6.45 -22.60
C SER A 298 -8.45 6.50 -21.39
N LEU A 299 -8.64 7.46 -20.48
CA LEU A 299 -7.94 7.49 -19.19
C LEU A 299 -8.25 6.26 -18.35
N SER A 300 -9.51 5.87 -18.24
CA SER A 300 -9.93 4.75 -17.41
C SER A 300 -9.31 3.43 -17.88
N ILE A 301 -9.23 3.22 -19.19
CA ILE A 301 -8.51 2.07 -19.78
C ILE A 301 -7.03 2.10 -19.38
N CYS A 302 -6.36 3.26 -19.52
CA CYS A 302 -4.95 3.39 -19.15
C CYS A 302 -4.72 3.19 -17.64
N MET A 303 -5.59 3.74 -16.80
CA MET A 303 -5.51 3.62 -15.34
C MET A 303 -5.78 2.20 -14.86
N ASN A 304 -6.62 1.44 -15.56
CA ASN A 304 -6.82 0.01 -15.27
C ASN A 304 -5.52 -0.79 -15.45
N ILE A 305 -4.82 -0.57 -16.57
CA ILE A 305 -3.53 -1.20 -16.85
C ILE A 305 -2.48 -0.77 -15.81
N ASN A 306 -2.41 0.52 -15.48
CA ASN A 306 -1.56 1.04 -14.42
C ASN A 306 -1.89 0.41 -13.05
N GLY A 307 -3.15 0.09 -12.78
CA GLY A 307 -3.59 -0.54 -11.54
C GLY A 307 -2.95 -1.91 -11.29
N TRP A 308 -2.76 -2.73 -12.32
CA TRP A 308 -2.10 -4.03 -12.21
C TRP A 308 -0.63 -3.92 -11.82
N GLU A 309 0.08 -2.99 -12.45
CA GLU A 309 1.46 -2.67 -12.10
C GLU A 309 1.53 -2.08 -10.69
N ALA A 310 0.61 -1.20 -10.32
CA ALA A 310 0.55 -0.60 -8.99
C ALA A 310 0.40 -1.68 -7.90
N MET A 311 -0.42 -2.72 -8.10
CA MET A 311 -0.54 -3.83 -7.12
C MET A 311 0.80 -4.55 -6.89
N LEU A 312 1.60 -4.74 -7.93
CA LEU A 312 2.95 -5.30 -7.82
C LEU A 312 3.84 -4.38 -6.95
N PHE A 313 3.89 -3.09 -7.25
CA PHE A 313 4.76 -2.17 -6.53
C PHE A 313 4.28 -1.80 -5.12
N ILE A 314 2.98 -1.91 -4.81
CA ILE A 314 2.48 -1.87 -3.42
C ILE A 314 3.04 -3.06 -2.62
N GLY A 315 3.14 -4.24 -3.23
CA GLY A 315 3.77 -5.38 -2.57
C GLY A 315 5.28 -5.20 -2.35
N VAL A 316 5.98 -4.62 -3.33
CA VAL A 316 7.41 -4.27 -3.19
C VAL A 316 7.62 -3.16 -2.15
N ASN A 317 6.72 -2.16 -2.08
CA ASN A 317 6.70 -1.12 -1.06
C ASN A 317 6.67 -1.71 0.36
N ALA A 318 5.76 -2.65 0.63
CA ALA A 318 5.69 -3.31 1.93
C ALA A 318 6.97 -4.11 2.22
N ALA A 319 7.50 -4.84 1.24
CA ALA A 319 8.71 -5.64 1.43
C ALA A 319 9.94 -4.79 1.75
N VAL A 320 10.15 -3.67 1.04
CA VAL A 320 11.26 -2.76 1.33
C VAL A 320 11.06 -2.05 2.66
N SER A 321 9.82 -1.72 3.03
CA SER A 321 9.47 -1.16 4.34
C SER A 321 9.88 -2.09 5.48
N VAL A 322 9.51 -3.38 5.40
CA VAL A 322 9.95 -4.43 6.35
C VAL A 322 11.46 -4.55 6.38
N ARG A 323 12.11 -4.66 5.21
CA ARG A 323 13.55 -4.88 5.12
C ARG A 323 14.34 -3.72 5.73
N VAL A 324 13.97 -2.48 5.41
CA VAL A 324 14.62 -1.26 5.92
C VAL A 324 14.38 -1.10 7.41
N SER A 325 13.14 -1.24 7.88
CA SER A 325 12.83 -1.11 9.31
C SER A 325 13.56 -2.15 10.16
N ASN A 326 13.62 -3.41 9.70
CA ASN A 326 14.36 -4.48 10.39
C ASN A 326 15.87 -4.18 10.46
N GLU A 327 16.50 -3.77 9.35
CA GLU A 327 17.94 -3.47 9.33
C GLU A 327 18.30 -2.22 10.13
N LEU A 328 17.42 -1.20 10.14
CA LEU A 328 17.58 -0.05 11.03
C LEU A 328 17.46 -0.46 12.51
N GLY A 329 16.52 -1.34 12.84
CA GLY A 329 16.35 -1.89 14.19
C GLY A 329 17.55 -2.73 14.66
N LEU A 330 18.18 -3.48 13.74
CA LEU A 330 19.41 -4.24 14.00
C LEU A 330 20.65 -3.34 14.18
N GLY A 331 20.54 -2.05 13.85
CA GLY A 331 21.67 -1.14 13.81
C GLY A 331 22.63 -1.41 12.65
N HIS A 332 22.09 -1.87 11.51
CA HIS A 332 22.83 -2.17 10.29
C HIS A 332 22.63 -1.10 9.20
N PRO A 333 23.35 0.05 9.29
CA PRO A 333 23.16 1.15 8.37
C PRO A 333 23.50 0.79 6.92
N ARG A 334 24.47 -0.12 6.67
CA ARG A 334 24.85 -0.48 5.29
C ARG A 334 23.87 -1.46 4.68
N ALA A 335 23.39 -2.45 5.43
CA ALA A 335 22.35 -3.35 4.95
C ALA A 335 21.07 -2.59 4.59
N ALA A 336 20.63 -1.64 5.44
CA ALA A 336 19.51 -0.76 5.11
C ALA A 336 19.78 0.02 3.80
N LYS A 337 20.93 0.69 3.69
CA LYS A 337 21.34 1.44 2.48
C LYS A 337 21.35 0.57 1.21
N TYR A 338 21.99 -0.59 1.26
CA TYR A 338 22.12 -1.47 0.11
C TYR A 338 20.79 -2.08 -0.31
N SER A 339 19.95 -2.49 0.65
CA SER A 339 18.57 -2.93 0.38
C SER A 339 17.81 -1.88 -0.42
N VAL A 340 17.89 -0.60 -0.03
CA VAL A 340 17.23 0.50 -0.74
C VAL A 340 17.75 0.64 -2.16
N TYR A 341 19.08 0.73 -2.35
CA TYR A 341 19.64 0.94 -3.68
C TYR A 341 19.36 -0.22 -4.63
N VAL A 342 19.45 -1.47 -4.14
CA VAL A 342 19.12 -2.66 -4.93
C VAL A 342 17.65 -2.65 -5.33
N THR A 343 16.75 -2.36 -4.39
CA THR A 343 15.31 -2.36 -4.68
C THR A 343 14.92 -1.23 -5.63
N VAL A 344 15.41 -0.01 -5.43
CA VAL A 344 15.16 1.13 -6.33
C VAL A 344 15.68 0.83 -7.75
N PHE A 345 16.87 0.25 -7.87
CA PHE A 345 17.43 -0.14 -9.16
C PHE A 345 16.57 -1.20 -9.87
N GLN A 346 16.14 -2.23 -9.16
CA GLN A 346 15.27 -3.28 -9.71
C GLN A 346 13.90 -2.75 -10.08
N SER A 347 13.36 -1.84 -9.28
CA SER A 347 12.08 -1.20 -9.55
C SER A 347 12.15 -0.40 -10.84
N LEU A 348 13.19 0.42 -11.00
CA LEU A 348 13.44 1.18 -12.23
C LEU A 348 13.57 0.25 -13.44
N PHE A 349 14.29 -0.87 -13.32
CA PHE A 349 14.43 -1.84 -14.39
C PHE A 349 13.09 -2.48 -14.79
N LEU A 350 12.26 -2.85 -13.81
CA LEU A 350 10.91 -3.37 -14.04
C LEU A 350 9.99 -2.32 -14.65
N GLY A 351 10.05 -1.06 -14.19
CA GLY A 351 9.28 0.04 -14.77
C GLY A 351 9.66 0.30 -16.24
N ILE A 352 10.96 0.27 -16.57
CA ILE A 352 11.43 0.38 -17.96
C ILE A 352 10.93 -0.81 -18.80
N PHE A 353 10.90 -2.01 -18.22
CA PHE A 353 10.34 -3.20 -18.88
C PHE A 353 8.85 -3.03 -19.18
N PHE A 354 8.04 -2.56 -18.22
CA PHE A 354 6.61 -2.29 -18.44
C PHE A 354 6.39 -1.14 -19.43
N MET A 355 7.19 -0.08 -19.37
CA MET A 355 7.20 1.01 -20.35
C MET A 355 7.41 0.46 -21.77
N ALA A 356 8.40 -0.42 -21.96
CA ALA A 356 8.69 -1.03 -23.26
C ALA A 356 7.50 -1.87 -23.76
N ILE A 357 6.85 -2.63 -22.88
CA ILE A 357 5.64 -3.40 -23.21
C ILE A 357 4.52 -2.48 -23.66
N ILE A 358 4.21 -1.42 -22.90
CA ILE A 358 3.14 -0.48 -23.26
C ILE A 358 3.44 0.20 -24.58
N LEU A 359 4.65 0.69 -24.79
CA LEU A 359 5.00 1.34 -26.05
C LEU A 359 4.91 0.38 -27.25
N ALA A 360 5.27 -0.89 -27.07
CA ALA A 360 5.16 -1.92 -28.12
C ALA A 360 3.71 -2.34 -28.39
N THR A 361 2.82 -2.24 -27.40
CA THR A 361 1.44 -2.73 -27.47
C THR A 361 0.38 -1.64 -27.54
N ARG A 362 0.78 -0.35 -27.53
CA ARG A 362 -0.13 0.81 -27.42
C ARG A 362 -1.25 0.84 -28.44
N ASP A 363 -0.99 0.35 -29.64
CA ASP A 363 -1.95 0.37 -30.74
C ASP A 363 -2.93 -0.82 -30.69
N TYR A 364 -2.75 -1.76 -29.75
CA TYR A 364 -3.47 -3.04 -29.72
C TYR A 364 -4.20 -3.33 -28.40
N TYR A 365 -3.65 -2.94 -27.24
CA TYR A 365 -4.24 -3.36 -25.96
C TYR A 365 -5.63 -2.77 -25.72
N ALA A 366 -5.98 -1.65 -26.35
CA ALA A 366 -7.31 -1.03 -26.25
C ALA A 366 -8.43 -1.94 -26.79
N ILE A 367 -8.11 -2.87 -27.71
CA ILE A 367 -9.05 -3.82 -28.30
C ILE A 367 -9.63 -4.77 -27.25
N ILE A 368 -8.88 -5.01 -26.17
CA ILE A 368 -9.34 -5.84 -25.04
C ILE A 368 -10.52 -5.17 -24.32
N PHE A 369 -10.60 -3.84 -24.35
CA PHE A 369 -11.55 -3.06 -23.56
C PHE A 369 -12.71 -2.50 -24.38
N THR A 370 -12.52 -2.21 -25.67
CA THR A 370 -13.53 -1.56 -26.50
C THR A 370 -13.34 -1.87 -27.98
N ASN A 371 -14.41 -1.76 -28.77
CA ASN A 371 -14.39 -1.86 -30.23
C ASN A 371 -14.40 -0.47 -30.91
N SER A 372 -14.42 0.62 -30.16
CA SER A 372 -14.47 1.99 -30.72
C SER A 372 -13.09 2.41 -31.25
N GLU A 373 -13.01 2.65 -32.56
CA GLU A 373 -11.78 3.15 -33.20
C GLU A 373 -11.32 4.50 -32.64
N VAL A 374 -12.26 5.35 -32.21
CA VAL A 374 -11.95 6.65 -31.60
C VAL A 374 -11.22 6.44 -30.28
N LEU A 375 -11.70 5.50 -29.45
CA LEU A 375 -11.04 5.15 -28.20
C LEU A 375 -9.72 4.43 -28.42
N HIS A 376 -9.59 3.56 -29.43
CA HIS A 376 -8.31 2.94 -29.78
C HIS A 376 -7.24 3.99 -30.06
N LYS A 377 -7.55 4.99 -30.89
CA LYS A 377 -6.63 6.09 -31.21
C LYS A 377 -6.30 6.95 -29.99
N ALA A 378 -7.31 7.28 -29.18
CA ALA A 378 -7.12 8.07 -27.96
C ALA A 378 -6.23 7.34 -26.94
N VAL A 379 -6.51 6.06 -26.68
CA VAL A 379 -5.72 5.21 -25.79
C VAL A 379 -4.29 5.03 -26.31
N ALA A 380 -4.11 4.78 -27.60
CA ALA A 380 -2.77 4.67 -28.20
C ALA A 380 -1.95 5.95 -28.02
N LYS A 381 -2.58 7.12 -28.12
CA LYS A 381 -1.94 8.42 -27.88
C LYS A 381 -1.61 8.63 -26.40
N LEU A 382 -2.53 8.29 -25.48
CA LEU A 382 -2.26 8.33 -24.05
C LEU A 382 -1.24 7.27 -23.60
N GLY A 383 -1.05 6.20 -24.37
CA GLY A 383 -0.08 5.14 -24.12
C GLY A 383 1.35 5.65 -23.90
N TYR A 384 1.72 6.78 -24.51
CA TYR A 384 3.01 7.42 -24.24
C TYR A 384 3.11 7.96 -22.81
N LEU A 385 2.08 8.66 -22.34
CA LEU A 385 2.01 9.18 -20.97
C LEU A 385 1.89 8.04 -19.95
N LEU A 386 1.12 7.00 -20.28
CA LEU A 386 1.04 5.78 -19.48
C LEU A 386 2.43 5.14 -19.34
N ALA A 387 3.17 4.97 -20.42
CA ALA A 387 4.48 4.35 -20.40
C ALA A 387 5.47 5.10 -19.48
N VAL A 388 5.47 6.43 -19.53
CA VAL A 388 6.27 7.27 -18.59
C VAL A 388 5.77 7.11 -17.15
N THR A 389 4.45 7.11 -16.96
CA THR A 389 3.80 6.93 -15.66
C THR A 389 4.20 5.60 -15.01
N MET A 390 4.28 4.51 -15.78
CA MET A 390 4.70 3.19 -15.27
C MET A 390 6.12 3.21 -14.70
N VAL A 391 7.06 3.88 -15.38
CA VAL A 391 8.42 4.03 -14.83
C VAL A 391 8.41 4.77 -13.50
N LEU A 392 7.69 5.88 -13.41
CA LEU A 392 7.62 6.67 -12.18
C LEU A 392 6.90 5.92 -11.05
N ASN A 393 5.79 5.25 -11.37
CA ASN A 393 5.00 4.44 -10.45
C ASN A 393 5.69 3.14 -10.05
N SER A 394 6.76 2.73 -10.73
CA SER A 394 7.65 1.68 -10.23
C SER A 394 8.55 2.18 -9.11
N VAL A 395 9.15 3.36 -9.26
CA VAL A 395 10.15 3.88 -8.30
C VAL A 395 9.49 4.50 -7.09
N GLN A 396 8.45 5.30 -7.28
CA GLN A 396 7.82 6.07 -6.20
C GLN A 396 7.33 5.19 -5.04
N PRO A 397 6.55 4.10 -5.24
CA PRO A 397 6.09 3.28 -4.13
C PRO A 397 7.25 2.64 -3.36
N VAL A 398 8.33 2.26 -4.03
CA VAL A 398 9.52 1.73 -3.34
C VAL A 398 10.10 2.77 -2.40
N VAL A 399 10.25 4.01 -2.86
CA VAL A 399 10.78 5.10 -2.03
C VAL A 399 9.82 5.46 -0.88
N SER A 400 8.51 5.46 -1.12
CA SER A 400 7.50 5.62 -0.05
C SER A 400 7.59 4.46 0.96
N GLY A 401 7.89 3.23 0.53
CA GLY A 401 8.15 2.09 1.40
C GLY A 401 9.39 2.29 2.27
N VAL A 402 10.47 2.86 1.71
CA VAL A 402 11.66 3.25 2.48
C VAL A 402 11.33 4.30 3.52
N ALA A 403 10.52 5.30 3.17
CA ALA A 403 10.08 6.33 4.11
C ALA A 403 9.23 5.75 5.23
N ILE A 404 8.36 4.76 4.95
CA ILE A 404 7.62 4.04 6.00
C ILE A 404 8.60 3.27 6.88
N GLY A 405 9.51 2.47 6.33
CA GLY A 405 10.48 1.70 7.11
C GLY A 405 11.44 2.57 7.94
N GLY A 406 11.82 3.74 7.42
CA GLY A 406 12.68 4.72 8.07
C GLY A 406 11.97 5.69 9.03
N GLY A 407 10.64 5.75 9.01
CA GLY A 407 9.86 6.67 9.84
C GLY A 407 9.84 8.12 9.35
N TRP A 408 9.92 8.36 8.04
CA TRP A 408 9.95 9.68 7.40
C TRP A 408 8.61 10.12 6.81
N GLN A 409 7.50 9.49 7.18
CA GLN A 409 6.21 9.66 6.49
C GLN A 409 5.73 11.11 6.49
N ALA A 410 5.95 11.86 7.57
CA ALA A 410 5.59 13.27 7.64
C ALA A 410 6.37 14.14 6.62
N LEU A 411 7.67 13.90 6.45
CA LEU A 411 8.49 14.61 5.47
C LEU A 411 7.96 14.35 4.05
N VAL A 412 7.68 13.09 3.73
CA VAL A 412 7.15 12.71 2.41
C VAL A 412 5.75 13.30 2.20
N ALA A 413 4.89 13.34 3.21
CA ALA A 413 3.59 14.01 3.11
C ALA A 413 3.72 15.50 2.74
N TYR A 414 4.66 16.24 3.34
CA TYR A 414 4.91 17.64 2.95
C TYR A 414 5.41 17.78 1.51
N ILE A 415 6.30 16.87 1.08
CA ILE A 415 6.78 16.86 -0.30
C ILE A 415 5.64 16.56 -1.27
N ASN A 416 4.77 15.60 -0.95
CA ASN A 416 3.59 15.26 -1.75
C ASN A 416 2.66 16.48 -1.88
N ILE A 417 2.37 17.21 -0.80
CA ILE A 417 1.56 18.45 -0.87
C ILE A 417 2.19 19.45 -1.85
N GLY A 418 3.49 19.72 -1.72
CA GLY A 418 4.19 20.67 -2.58
C GLY A 418 4.23 20.26 -4.04
N CYS A 419 4.62 19.03 -4.33
CA CYS A 419 4.84 18.56 -5.70
C CYS A 419 3.52 18.27 -6.42
N TYR A 420 2.57 17.65 -5.73
CA TYR A 420 1.32 17.20 -6.34
C TYR A 420 0.29 18.31 -6.37
N TYR A 421 0.03 18.93 -5.22
CA TYR A 421 -1.11 19.84 -5.08
C TYR A 421 -0.76 21.31 -5.31
N LEU A 422 0.46 21.74 -4.97
CA LEU A 422 0.88 23.13 -5.22
C LEU A 422 1.51 23.34 -6.60
N PHE A 423 2.04 22.28 -7.22
CA PHE A 423 2.69 22.37 -8.53
C PHE A 423 1.97 21.56 -9.61
N GLY A 424 1.93 20.23 -9.48
CA GLY A 424 1.51 19.37 -10.59
C GLY A 424 0.02 19.47 -10.94
N LEU A 425 -0.88 19.60 -9.96
CA LEU A 425 -2.32 19.79 -10.21
C LEU A 425 -2.62 21.15 -10.86
N PRO A 426 -2.10 22.29 -10.35
CA PRO A 426 -2.22 23.57 -11.05
C PRO A 426 -1.62 23.56 -12.46
N LEU A 427 -0.45 22.92 -12.65
CA LEU A 427 0.16 22.79 -13.98
C LEU A 427 -0.71 21.93 -14.92
N GLY A 428 -1.24 20.80 -14.43
CA GLY A 428 -2.17 19.97 -15.19
C GLY A 428 -3.43 20.74 -15.58
N PHE A 429 -4.01 21.51 -14.68
CA PHE A 429 -5.15 22.37 -14.97
C PHE A 429 -4.82 23.39 -16.07
N LEU A 430 -3.70 24.11 -15.94
CA LEU A 430 -3.28 25.11 -16.93
C LEU A 430 -3.00 24.49 -18.30
N LEU A 431 -2.33 23.34 -18.36
CA LEU A 431 -2.04 22.68 -19.63
C LEU A 431 -3.30 22.05 -20.25
N GLY A 432 -4.18 21.47 -19.44
CA GLY A 432 -5.39 20.80 -19.91
C GLY A 432 -6.44 21.78 -20.45
N TYR A 433 -6.76 22.83 -19.70
CA TYR A 433 -7.82 23.78 -20.02
C TYR A 433 -7.30 25.00 -20.78
N GLU A 434 -6.36 25.77 -20.20
CA GLU A 434 -5.92 27.05 -20.79
C GLU A 434 -5.08 26.87 -22.07
N ALA A 435 -4.17 25.89 -22.06
CA ALA A 435 -3.37 25.55 -23.24
C ALA A 435 -4.09 24.64 -24.24
N ASN A 436 -5.35 24.25 -23.97
CA ASN A 436 -6.18 23.39 -24.82
C ASN A 436 -5.52 22.05 -25.21
N LEU A 437 -4.64 21.51 -24.35
CA LEU A 437 -4.03 20.19 -24.57
C LEU A 437 -4.91 19.04 -24.05
N GLY A 438 -6.08 19.36 -23.48
CA GLY A 438 -7.06 18.40 -22.99
C GLY A 438 -6.46 17.42 -21.96
N VAL A 439 -6.79 16.15 -22.11
CA VAL A 439 -6.33 15.08 -21.20
C VAL A 439 -4.81 14.95 -21.17
N GLU A 440 -4.15 15.14 -22.31
CA GLU A 440 -2.69 15.02 -22.38
C GLU A 440 -2.01 16.12 -21.57
N GLY A 441 -2.54 17.34 -21.63
CA GLY A 441 -2.08 18.45 -20.81
C GLY A 441 -2.30 18.18 -19.33
N LEU A 442 -3.49 17.72 -18.96
CA LEU A 442 -3.86 17.41 -17.59
C LEU A 442 -2.94 16.35 -16.99
N TRP A 443 -2.87 15.18 -17.62
CA TRP A 443 -2.07 14.06 -17.14
C TRP A 443 -0.58 14.38 -17.23
N GLY A 444 -0.12 15.05 -18.30
CA GLY A 444 1.26 15.49 -18.46
C GLY A 444 1.72 16.45 -17.35
N GLY A 445 0.92 17.45 -17.02
CA GLY A 445 1.22 18.38 -15.91
C GLY A 445 1.28 17.67 -14.56
N MET A 446 0.44 16.66 -14.36
CA MET A 446 0.46 15.86 -13.14
C MET A 446 1.66 14.92 -13.06
N ILE A 447 2.07 14.32 -14.18
CA ILE A 447 3.32 13.54 -14.28
C ILE A 447 4.52 14.42 -13.89
N CYS A 448 4.55 15.69 -14.27
CA CYS A 448 5.62 16.61 -13.83
C CYS A 448 5.69 16.74 -12.30
N GLY A 449 4.55 16.74 -11.60
CA GLY A 449 4.51 16.69 -10.13
C GLY A 449 5.16 15.41 -9.57
N ILE A 450 4.86 14.26 -10.18
CA ILE A 450 5.45 12.95 -9.82
C ILE A 450 6.95 12.93 -10.07
N VAL A 451 7.42 13.49 -11.20
CA VAL A 451 8.85 13.60 -11.52
C VAL A 451 9.58 14.41 -10.46
N ILE A 452 9.09 15.60 -10.11
CA ILE A 452 9.73 16.46 -9.10
C ILE A 452 9.76 15.75 -7.75
N GLN A 453 8.65 15.15 -7.33
CA GLN A 453 8.56 14.39 -6.09
C GLN A 453 9.58 13.25 -6.07
N THR A 454 9.64 12.45 -7.13
CA THR A 454 10.56 11.31 -7.24
C THR A 454 12.01 11.77 -7.17
N LEU A 455 12.37 12.85 -7.88
CA LEU A 455 13.72 13.41 -7.85
C LEU A 455 14.11 13.92 -6.46
N LEU A 456 13.20 14.63 -5.76
CA LEU A 456 13.42 15.10 -4.40
C LEU A 456 13.63 13.95 -3.42
N LEU A 457 12.80 12.91 -3.50
CA LEU A 457 12.93 11.75 -2.63
C LEU A 457 14.21 10.95 -2.92
N LEU A 458 14.59 10.77 -4.19
CA LEU A 458 15.88 10.16 -4.54
C LEU A 458 17.07 10.98 -4.05
N LEU A 459 16.99 12.32 -4.08
CA LEU A 459 18.02 13.20 -3.54
C LEU A 459 18.11 13.09 -2.02
N ILE A 460 16.97 13.00 -1.31
CA ILE A 460 16.94 12.72 0.12
C ILE A 460 17.63 11.39 0.41
N LEU A 461 17.23 10.31 -0.27
CA LEU A 461 17.84 8.98 -0.12
C LEU A 461 19.35 8.97 -0.36
N TYR A 462 19.81 9.74 -1.35
CA TYR A 462 21.23 9.88 -1.63
C TYR A 462 21.98 10.61 -0.50
N LYS A 463 21.37 11.64 0.08
CA LYS A 463 21.94 12.44 1.17
C LYS A 463 21.73 11.83 2.56
N THR A 464 20.88 10.81 2.70
CA THR A 464 20.59 10.18 3.99
C THR A 464 21.85 9.60 4.62
N ASN A 465 22.15 10.04 5.85
CA ASN A 465 23.16 9.42 6.69
C ASN A 465 22.54 8.24 7.44
N TRP A 466 22.69 7.05 6.87
CA TRP A 466 22.13 5.81 7.43
C TRP A 466 22.60 5.49 8.85
N LYS A 467 23.77 5.97 9.29
CA LYS A 467 24.20 5.81 10.69
C LYS A 467 23.34 6.65 11.63
N LYS A 468 23.06 7.90 11.24
CA LYS A 468 22.18 8.78 12.01
C LYS A 468 20.75 8.26 12.05
N GLU A 469 20.28 7.62 10.97
CA GLU A 469 18.96 6.97 10.95
C GLU A 469 18.85 5.80 11.92
N VAL A 470 19.93 5.03 12.08
CA VAL A 470 20.02 4.00 13.12
C VAL A 470 19.94 4.65 14.51
N GLU A 471 20.69 5.72 14.78
CA GLU A 471 20.64 6.43 16.06
C GLU A 471 19.22 6.94 16.38
N GLN A 472 18.54 7.54 15.39
CA GLN A 472 17.16 8.01 15.53
C GLN A 472 16.18 6.86 15.75
N THR A 473 16.39 5.73 15.08
CA THR A 473 15.60 4.50 15.27
C THR A 473 15.73 3.99 16.70
N THR A 474 16.94 3.94 17.25
CA THR A 474 17.18 3.55 18.63
C THR A 474 16.45 4.45 19.63
N GLU A 475 16.46 5.77 19.42
CA GLU A 475 15.74 6.70 20.28
C GLU A 475 14.21 6.54 20.18
N ARG A 476 13.68 6.37 18.95
CA ARG A 476 12.26 6.05 18.74
C ARG A 476 11.85 4.79 19.49
N MET A 477 12.68 3.75 19.42
CA MET A 477 12.46 2.50 20.14
C MET A 477 12.48 2.67 21.66
N ARG A 478 13.33 3.56 22.20
CA ARG A 478 13.35 3.89 23.64
C ARG A 478 12.04 4.51 24.10
N ILE A 479 11.56 5.53 23.37
CA ILE A 479 10.32 6.25 23.67
C ILE A 479 9.11 5.30 23.58
N TRP A 480 9.02 4.54 22.49
CA TRP A 480 7.84 3.71 22.22
C TRP A 480 7.87 2.33 22.88
N GLY A 481 9.04 1.86 23.30
CA GLY A 481 9.23 0.67 24.13
C GLY A 481 8.81 0.88 25.59
N GLY A 482 8.48 2.12 25.98
CA GLY A 482 8.09 2.46 27.35
C GLY A 482 9.27 2.45 28.33
N GLN A 483 10.51 2.59 27.84
CA GLN A 483 11.75 2.51 28.62
C GLN A 483 12.10 3.78 29.42
N ASP A 484 11.21 4.76 29.57
CA ASP A 484 11.31 5.77 30.64
C ASP A 484 10.93 5.18 32.03
N ILE A 485 11.16 3.88 32.23
CA ILE A 485 11.09 3.22 33.52
C ILE A 485 12.53 2.85 33.89
N GLY A 486 13.25 3.79 34.52
CA GLY A 486 14.35 3.44 35.42
C GLY A 486 15.76 3.99 35.15
N VAL A 487 15.96 5.13 34.49
CA VAL A 487 17.30 5.77 34.47
C VAL A 487 17.47 6.82 35.59
N ASP A 488 16.38 7.38 36.14
CA ASP A 488 16.44 8.37 37.22
C ASP A 488 16.49 7.78 38.64
N LYS A 489 16.53 6.44 38.81
CA LYS A 489 16.62 5.81 40.15
C LYS A 489 17.93 5.09 40.47
N ILE A 490 18.91 5.07 39.56
CA ILE A 490 20.22 4.47 39.83
C ILE A 490 21.28 5.54 40.21
N VAL A 491 21.01 6.83 39.98
CA VAL A 491 21.94 7.92 40.33
C VAL A 491 21.60 8.60 41.67
N ALA A 492 20.52 8.21 42.35
CA ALA A 492 20.11 8.78 43.65
C ALA A 492 20.27 7.82 44.84
N SER A 493 21.00 6.71 44.69
CA SER A 493 21.31 5.78 45.80
C SER A 493 22.71 5.18 45.74
N THR A 494 23.71 5.99 45.36
CA THR A 494 25.11 5.73 45.73
C THR A 494 25.76 6.98 46.28
#